data_AF-A0A8S2URJ3-F1
#
_entry.id   AF-A0A8S2URJ3-F1
#
_cell.length_a   1.000
_cell.length_b   1.000
_cell.length_c   1.000
_cell.angle_alpha   90.00
_cell.angle_beta   90.00
_cell.angle_gamma   90.00
#
_symmetry.space_group_name_H-M   'P 1'
#
loop_
_entity.id
_entity.type
_entity.pdbx_description
1 polymer ?
#
loop_
_entity_poly.entity_id
_entity_poly.type
_entity_poly.pdbx_seq_one_letter_code
_entity_poly.pdbx_strand_id
1 'polypeptide(L)'
;GRRREGGIRVGEMERDALLGHGVAGILLDRLLHCSDETRAYVCSRCGSLISLVKSKIGYVCRYCYGSSSNTVQRVTIPYVLQYLI
;
A
#
# COMPACT_ATOMS: atom_id res chain seq x y z
N GLY A 1 15.81 -3.13 -20.49
CA GLY A 1 15.89 -3.53 -19.08
C GLY A 1 17.31 -3.88 -18.69
N ARG A 2 17.81 -5.05 -19.09
CA ARG A 2 19.11 -5.59 -18.65
C ARG A 2 20.33 -4.70 -18.93
N ARG A 3 20.39 -4.02 -20.09
CA ARG A 3 21.46 -3.04 -20.41
C ARG A 3 21.44 -1.78 -19.52
N ARG A 4 20.31 -1.51 -18.84
CA ARG A 4 20.16 -0.43 -17.87
C ARG A 4 20.09 -0.98 -16.43
N GLU A 5 20.67 -2.15 -16.21
CA GLU A 5 20.72 -2.80 -14.88
C GLU A 5 19.32 -3.00 -14.25
N GLY A 6 18.29 -3.13 -15.09
CA GLY A 6 16.93 -3.36 -14.62
C GLY A 6 16.77 -4.76 -14.01
N GLY A 7 16.04 -4.83 -12.90
CA GLY A 7 15.76 -6.08 -12.19
C GLY A 7 14.97 -7.11 -13.01
N ILE A 8 14.98 -8.35 -12.52
CA ILE A 8 14.14 -9.43 -13.05
C ILE A 8 12.70 -9.24 -12.56
N ARG A 9 11.73 -9.50 -13.44
CA ARG A 9 10.31 -9.38 -13.10
C ARG A 9 9.84 -10.67 -12.46
N VAL A 10 9.20 -10.57 -11.31
CA VAL A 10 8.50 -11.69 -10.69
C VAL A 10 7.12 -11.83 -11.34
N GLY A 11 6.93 -12.92 -12.08
CA GLY A 11 5.65 -13.23 -12.72
C GLY A 11 4.65 -13.90 -11.78
N GLU A 12 3.41 -14.05 -12.26
CA GLU A 12 2.37 -14.77 -11.53
C GLU A 12 2.76 -16.22 -11.21
N MET A 13 3.37 -16.93 -12.17
CA MET A 13 3.85 -18.30 -11.95
C MET A 13 4.93 -18.38 -10.86
N GLU A 14 5.79 -17.38 -10.76
CA GLU A 14 6.84 -17.33 -9.74
C GLU A 14 6.25 -17.03 -8.36
N ARG A 15 5.25 -16.15 -8.29
CA ARG A 15 4.49 -15.89 -7.06
C ARG A 15 3.83 -17.17 -6.55
N ASP A 16 3.12 -17.88 -7.42
CA ASP A 16 2.34 -19.05 -7.02
C ASP A 16 3.24 -20.23 -6.62
N ALA A 17 4.39 -20.40 -7.29
CA ALA A 17 5.40 -21.37 -6.88
C ALA A 17 5.96 -21.08 -5.46
N LEU A 18 6.29 -19.83 -5.18
CA LEU A 18 6.79 -19.42 -3.86
C LEU A 18 5.73 -19.57 -2.75
N LEU A 19 4.45 -19.34 -3.07
CA LEU A 19 3.33 -19.63 -2.17
C LEU A 19 3.20 -21.14 -1.90
N GLY A 20 3.33 -21.98 -2.92
CA GLY A 20 3.30 -23.44 -2.78
C GLY A 20 4.44 -23.99 -1.90
N HIS A 21 5.59 -23.33 -1.90
CA HIS A 21 6.71 -23.66 -1.01
C HIS A 21 6.58 -23.07 0.41
N GLY A 22 5.50 -22.35 0.72
CA GLY A 22 5.27 -21.77 2.05
C GLY A 22 6.13 -20.54 2.35
N VAL A 23 6.74 -19.93 1.33
CA VAL A 23 7.71 -18.84 1.48
C VAL A 23 7.05 -17.46 1.35
N ALA A 24 5.92 -17.29 2.04
CA ALA A 24 5.11 -16.06 1.97
C ALA A 24 5.83 -14.82 2.51
N GLY A 25 6.73 -14.99 3.49
CA GLY A 25 7.52 -13.89 4.03
C GLY A 25 8.48 -13.27 3.01
N ILE A 26 9.15 -14.10 2.19
CA ILE A 26 10.05 -13.62 1.13
C ILE A 26 9.24 -12.97 0.00
N LEU A 27 8.04 -13.48 -0.29
CA LEU A 27 7.14 -12.84 -1.24
C LEU A 27 6.75 -11.44 -0.80
N LEU A 28 6.40 -11.24 0.48
CA LEU A 28 6.09 -9.92 1.01
C LEU A 28 7.30 -8.98 0.92
N ASP A 29 8.49 -9.46 1.27
CA ASP A 29 9.71 -8.67 1.18
C ASP A 29 10.03 -8.25 -0.26
N ARG A 30 9.94 -9.18 -1.22
CA ARG A 30 10.22 -8.89 -2.63
C ARG A 30 9.17 -8.01 -3.30
N LEU A 31 7.88 -8.23 -3.05
CA LEU A 31 6.79 -7.53 -3.73
C LEU A 31 6.37 -6.22 -3.07
N LEU A 32 6.59 -6.06 -1.76
CA LEU A 32 6.21 -4.86 -1.02
C LEU A 32 7.42 -4.05 -0.57
N HIS A 33 8.27 -4.62 0.29
CA HIS A 33 9.33 -3.86 0.97
C HIS A 33 10.47 -3.44 0.04
N CYS A 34 10.91 -4.34 -0.85
CA CYS A 34 12.01 -4.09 -1.77
C CYS A 34 11.57 -3.43 -3.09
N SER A 35 10.30 -3.60 -3.50
CA SER A 35 9.82 -3.07 -4.79
C SER A 35 9.32 -1.64 -4.65
N ASP A 36 8.19 -1.44 -3.96
CA ASP A 36 7.42 -0.21 -4.05
C ASP A 36 6.74 0.14 -2.72
N GLU A 37 7.47 0.15 -1.60
CA GLU A 37 6.89 0.49 -0.31
C GLU A 37 6.43 1.96 -0.26
N THR A 38 5.14 2.19 0.00
CA THR A 38 4.61 3.55 0.22
C THR A 38 3.67 3.62 1.40
N ARG A 39 3.56 4.82 1.98
CA ARG A 39 2.73 5.08 3.16
C ARG A 39 1.48 5.85 2.77
N ALA A 40 0.33 5.21 2.98
CA ALA A 40 -0.97 5.84 2.79
C ALA A 40 -1.65 6.09 4.14
N TYR A 41 -2.60 7.03 4.13
CA TYR A 41 -3.42 7.34 5.28
C TYR A 41 -4.81 6.75 5.08
N VAL A 42 -5.35 6.10 6.11
CA VAL A 42 -6.68 5.50 6.11
C VAL A 42 -7.43 6.03 7.32
N CYS A 43 -8.71 6.36 7.14
CA CYS A 43 -9.58 6.63 8.28
C CYS A 43 -10.00 5.30 8.93
N SER A 44 -9.75 5.11 10.23
CA SER A 44 -10.09 3.87 10.93
C SER A 44 -11.60 3.58 11.01
N ARG A 45 -12.43 4.58 10.77
CA ARG A 45 -13.89 4.48 10.95
C ARG A 45 -14.62 4.09 9.67
N CYS A 46 -14.27 4.73 8.55
CA CYS A 46 -14.89 4.46 7.25
C CYS A 46 -14.01 3.60 6.32
N GLY A 47 -12.74 3.36 6.67
CA GLY A 47 -11.81 2.58 5.85
C GLY A 47 -11.42 3.25 4.52
N SER A 48 -11.90 4.47 4.25
CA SER A 48 -11.67 5.15 2.98
C SER A 48 -10.22 5.66 2.89
N LEU A 49 -9.56 5.37 1.78
CA LEU A 49 -8.26 5.92 1.39
C LEU A 49 -8.40 7.27 0.65
N ILE A 50 -9.43 7.40 -0.20
CA ILE A 50 -9.64 8.55 -1.10
C ILE A 50 -10.13 9.78 -0.35
N SER A 51 -10.96 9.57 0.67
CA SER A 51 -11.73 10.65 1.29
C SER A 51 -10.92 11.50 2.29
N LEU A 52 -9.62 11.23 2.42
CA LEU A 52 -8.72 12.04 3.23
C LEU A 52 -8.30 13.28 2.46
N VAL A 53 -8.53 14.43 3.08
CA VAL A 53 -8.13 15.73 2.57
C VAL A 53 -6.97 16.23 3.40
N LYS A 54 -5.92 16.66 2.71
CA LYS A 54 -4.80 17.35 3.34
C LYS A 54 -5.24 18.75 3.74
N SER A 55 -5.35 18.97 5.04
CA SER A 55 -5.59 20.28 5.64
C SER A 55 -4.26 20.87 6.14
N LYS A 56 -4.23 22.17 6.48
CA LYS A 56 -3.01 22.86 6.97
C LYS A 56 -2.39 22.22 8.23
N ILE A 57 -3.19 21.46 8.99
CA ILE A 57 -2.83 20.91 10.31
C ILE A 57 -2.77 19.37 10.29
N GLY A 58 -3.28 18.70 9.25
CA GLY A 58 -3.31 17.24 9.18
C GLY A 58 -4.22 16.67 8.10
N TYR A 59 -4.41 15.35 8.11
CA TYR A 59 -5.34 14.65 7.23
C TYR A 59 -6.71 14.55 7.89
N VAL A 60 -7.76 14.92 7.17
CA VAL A 60 -9.13 14.89 7.66
C VAL A 60 -9.99 14.10 6.71
N CYS A 61 -10.76 13.13 7.22
CA CYS A 61 -11.72 12.40 6.41
C CYS A 61 -12.98 13.26 6.16
N ARG A 62 -13.37 13.43 4.90
CA ARG A 62 -14.60 14.16 4.50
C ARG A 62 -15.88 13.48 4.99
N TYR A 63 -15.94 12.15 5.00
CA TYR A 63 -17.14 11.41 5.40
C TYR A 63 -17.37 11.37 6.91
N CYS A 64 -16.30 11.46 7.71
CA CYS A 64 -16.38 11.42 9.17
C CYS A 64 -16.29 12.81 9.82
N TYR A 65 -16.38 13.89 9.02
CA TYR A 65 -16.36 15.27 9.48
C TYR A 65 -17.64 15.57 10.29
N GLY A 66 -17.61 15.28 11.59
CA GLY A 66 -18.76 15.42 12.48
C GLY A 66 -18.88 14.34 13.56
N SER A 67 -18.04 13.32 13.53
CA SER A 67 -17.96 12.32 14.61
C SER A 67 -16.67 12.47 15.40
N SER A 68 -16.76 12.40 16.72
CA SER A 68 -15.68 12.66 17.69
C SER A 68 -14.46 11.74 17.59
N SER A 69 -14.50 10.68 16.78
CA SER A 69 -13.42 9.71 16.60
C SER A 69 -12.84 9.74 15.17
N ASN A 70 -12.29 10.89 14.75
CA ASN A 70 -11.64 11.00 13.44
C ASN A 70 -10.17 10.54 13.53
N THR A 71 -9.95 9.25 13.83
CA THR A 71 -8.61 8.67 13.93
C THR A 71 -8.11 8.27 12.55
N VAL A 72 -7.02 8.88 12.12
CA VAL A 72 -6.32 8.52 10.88
C VAL A 72 -5.16 7.59 11.24
N GLN A 73 -5.13 6.43 10.59
CA GLN A 73 -4.04 5.47 10.69
C GLN A 73 -3.15 5.53 9.45
N ARG A 74 -1.87 5.23 9.64
CA ARG A 74 -0.90 5.06 8.55
C ARG A 74 -0.79 3.59 8.23
N VAL A 75 -0.92 3.25 6.95
CA VAL A 75 -0.77 1.89 6.43
C VAL A 75 0.32 1.87 5.37
N THR A 76 1.04 0.75 5.29
CA THR A 76 2.03 0.50 4.25
C THR A 76 1.36 -0.24 3.11
N ILE A 77 1.40 0.33 1.91
CA ILE A 77 0.84 -0.26 0.69
C ILE A 77 1.84 -0.13 -0.46
N PRO A 78 1.78 -1.01 -1.47
CA PRO A 78 2.58 -0.87 -2.67
C PRO A 78 2.15 0.37 -3.47
N TYR A 79 3.11 1.12 -4.02
CA TYR A 79 2.85 2.40 -4.72
C TYR A 79 1.84 2.27 -5.86
N VAL A 80 1.87 1.14 -6.57
CA VAL A 80 0.94 0.85 -7.67
C VAL A 80 -0.52 0.91 -7.22
N LEU A 81 -0.83 0.51 -5.97
CA LEU A 81 -2.20 0.59 -5.46
C LEU A 81 -2.68 2.04 -5.32
N GLN A 82 -1.79 3.00 -5.06
CA GLN A 82 -2.20 4.40 -4.98
C GLN A 82 -2.71 4.94 -6.34
N TYR A 83 -2.26 4.36 -7.46
CA TYR A 83 -2.74 4.75 -8.79
C TYR A 83 -3.99 3.99 -9.25
N LEU A 84 -4.24 2.81 -8.68
CA LEU A 84 -5.39 1.99 -9.03
C LEU A 84 -6.68 2.49 -8.36
N ILE A 85 -6.53 3.25 -7.26
CA ILE A 85 -7.61 3.79 -6.43
C ILE A 85 -7.91 5.23 -6.86
#